data_AF-A0AAV5UWR5-F1
#
_entry.id   AF-A0AAV5UWR5-F1
#
_cell.length_a   1.000
_cell.length_b   1.000
_cell.length_c   1.000
_cell.angle_alpha   90.00
_cell.angle_beta   90.00
_cell.angle_gamma   90.00
#
_symmetry.space_group_name_H-M   'P 1'
#
loop_
_entity.id
_entity.type
_entity.pdbx_description
1 polymer ?
#
loop_
_entity_poly.entity_id
_entity_poly.type
_entity_poly.pdbx_seq_one_letter_code
_entity_poly.pdbx_strand_id
1 'polypeptide(L)'
;IPFVIIHTMLSSLVFSLLAITYVSANTQHEFGVHKEIHDEEHLKQHMEDKIDISKMTDEQQKFYYFSMHDLNKDNRIDGIEIMKALAHDHESEKSGPGVSINDEEAMIKMVDMVLTDSDFNGDGFIDYAEYIKKQRNDDAK
;
A
#
# COMPACT_ATOMS: atom_id res chain seq x y z
N ILE A 1 10.99 -21.06 -44.47
CA ILE A 1 10.23 -20.23 -43.51
C ILE A 1 10.54 -18.77 -43.86
N PRO A 2 9.54 -17.94 -44.22
CA PRO A 2 9.82 -16.63 -44.81
C PRO A 2 10.40 -15.67 -43.75
N PHE A 3 11.45 -14.95 -44.15
CA PHE A 3 12.29 -14.05 -43.34
C PHE A 3 11.49 -12.97 -42.55
N VAL A 4 10.30 -12.62 -43.04
CA VAL A 4 9.39 -11.64 -42.43
C VAL A 4 8.87 -12.10 -41.06
N ILE A 5 8.60 -13.38 -40.89
CA ILE A 5 8.04 -13.92 -39.63
C ILE A 5 9.09 -13.87 -38.51
N ILE A 6 10.37 -14.02 -38.84
CA ILE A 6 11.46 -13.97 -37.86
C ILE A 6 11.64 -12.54 -37.35
N HIS A 7 11.55 -11.54 -38.24
CA HIS A 7 11.70 -10.13 -37.88
C HIS A 7 10.55 -9.62 -36.98
N THR A 8 9.31 -10.02 -37.29
CA THR A 8 8.14 -9.63 -36.47
C THR A 8 8.16 -10.27 -35.08
N MET A 9 8.59 -11.53 -34.97
CA MET A 9 8.74 -12.22 -33.68
C MET A 9 9.84 -11.60 -32.82
N LEU A 10 10.97 -11.21 -33.41
CA LEU A 10 12.08 -10.59 -32.67
C LEU A 10 11.70 -9.20 -32.13
N SER A 11 10.97 -8.41 -32.92
CA SER A 11 10.47 -7.10 -32.48
C SER A 11 9.47 -7.21 -31.33
N SER A 12 8.54 -8.19 -31.38
CA SER A 12 7.55 -8.41 -30.33
C SER A 12 8.21 -8.82 -28.99
N LEU A 13 9.23 -9.68 -29.05
CA LEU A 13 9.96 -10.12 -27.87
C LEU A 13 10.69 -8.96 -27.18
N VAL A 14 11.30 -8.04 -27.96
CA VAL A 14 11.96 -6.85 -27.41
C VAL A 14 10.97 -5.90 -26.74
N PHE A 15 9.79 -5.68 -27.34
CA PHE A 15 8.73 -4.87 -26.71
C PHE A 15 8.19 -5.50 -25.42
N SER A 16 8.04 -6.82 -25.37
CA SER A 16 7.60 -7.53 -24.17
C SER A 16 8.62 -7.43 -23.03
N LEU A 17 9.92 -7.59 -23.31
CA LEU A 17 10.99 -7.44 -22.33
C LEU A 17 11.12 -5.99 -21.81
N LEU A 18 10.93 -4.99 -22.69
CA LEU A 18 10.93 -3.59 -22.28
C LEU A 18 9.72 -3.23 -21.40
N ALA A 19 8.55 -3.79 -21.69
CA ALA A 19 7.35 -3.59 -20.89
C ALA A 19 7.48 -4.20 -19.49
N ILE A 20 8.04 -5.41 -19.38
CA ILE A 20 8.24 -6.08 -18.08
C ILE A 20 9.21 -5.30 -17.18
N THR A 21 10.29 -4.75 -17.76
CA THR A 21 11.27 -3.96 -17.01
C THR A 21 10.74 -2.58 -16.63
N TYR A 22 9.96 -1.93 -17.50
CA TYR A 22 9.31 -0.65 -17.19
C TYR A 22 8.31 -0.76 -16.03
N VAL A 23 7.54 -1.86 -15.97
CA VAL A 23 6.58 -2.10 -14.88
C VAL A 23 7.26 -2.27 -13.51
N SER A 24 8.52 -2.73 -13.45
CA SER A 24 9.23 -2.94 -12.18
C SER A 24 9.82 -1.68 -11.53
N ALA A 25 9.81 -0.51 -12.19
CA ALA A 25 10.51 0.68 -11.72
C ALA A 25 9.68 1.63 -10.83
N ASN A 26 8.38 1.39 -10.65
CA ASN A 26 7.58 2.15 -9.69
C ASN A 26 7.69 1.49 -8.31
N THR A 27 8.51 2.06 -7.43
CA THR A 27 8.49 1.70 -6.01
C THR A 27 7.18 2.22 -5.43
N GLN A 28 6.19 1.33 -5.31
CA GLN A 28 4.89 1.63 -4.72
C GLN A 28 5.05 1.67 -3.19
N HIS A 29 4.59 2.75 -2.56
CA HIS A 29 4.31 2.76 -1.12
C HIS A 29 3.04 1.94 -0.91
N GLU A 30 3.09 0.97 -0.01
CA GLU A 30 2.09 -0.07 0.16
C GLU A 30 1.43 0.13 1.53
N PHE A 31 0.12 0.37 1.52
CA PHE A 31 -0.68 0.63 2.70
C PHE A 31 -0.51 -0.50 3.72
N GLY A 32 -0.07 -0.14 4.92
CA GLY A 32 0.11 -1.11 6.00
C GLY A 32 1.39 -1.93 5.90
N VAL A 33 2.37 -1.60 5.05
CA VAL A 33 3.66 -2.30 5.09
C VAL A 33 4.42 -1.96 6.36
N HIS A 34 5.13 -2.97 6.88
CA HIS A 34 6.03 -2.90 8.04
C HIS A 34 6.92 -1.65 8.10
N LYS A 35 7.34 -1.15 6.94
CA LYS A 35 8.16 0.05 6.80
C LYS A 35 7.44 1.33 7.22
N GLU A 36 6.14 1.45 6.98
CA GLU A 36 5.33 2.56 7.50
C GLU A 36 5.00 2.32 8.98
N ILE A 37 4.72 1.08 9.37
CA ILE A 37 4.42 0.73 10.77
C ILE A 37 5.58 1.06 11.72
N HIS A 38 6.81 0.90 11.24
CA HIS A 38 8.03 1.21 11.98
C HIS A 38 8.63 2.58 11.65
N ASP A 39 7.99 3.38 10.80
CA ASP A 39 8.37 4.78 10.62
C ASP A 39 7.90 5.56 11.85
N GLU A 40 8.79 5.62 12.85
CA GLU A 40 8.56 6.38 14.09
C GLU A 40 8.27 7.86 13.82
N GLU A 41 8.80 8.45 12.75
CA GLU A 41 8.55 9.86 12.41
C GLU A 41 7.12 10.03 11.89
N HIS A 42 6.63 9.12 11.05
CA HIS A 42 5.25 9.10 10.57
C HIS A 42 4.23 8.83 11.70
N LEU A 43 4.50 7.87 12.58
CA LEU A 43 3.68 7.63 13.78
C LEU A 43 3.62 8.86 14.69
N LYS A 44 4.77 9.52 14.94
CA LYS A 44 4.85 10.71 15.80
C LYS A 44 4.02 11.86 15.23
N GLN A 45 4.02 12.04 13.92
CA GLN A 45 3.30 13.12 13.25
C GLN A 45 1.77 12.98 13.35
N HIS A 46 1.25 11.75 13.30
CA HIS A 46 -0.18 11.48 13.53
C HIS A 46 -0.59 11.49 15.02
N MET A 47 0.38 11.50 15.93
CA MET A 47 0.15 11.38 17.38
C MET A 47 0.05 12.70 18.15
N GLU A 48 0.09 13.87 17.48
CA GLU A 48 -0.01 15.20 18.11
C GLU A 48 0.79 15.30 19.44
N ASP A 49 2.03 14.83 19.49
CA ASP A 49 2.90 14.84 20.68
C ASP A 49 2.32 14.19 21.97
N LYS A 50 1.20 13.46 21.90
CA LYS A 50 0.47 12.96 23.09
C LYS A 50 0.85 11.54 23.51
N ILE A 51 1.51 10.76 22.66
CA ILE A 51 1.80 9.34 22.91
C ILE A 51 3.25 9.00 22.53
N ASP A 52 3.97 8.36 23.45
CA ASP A 52 5.37 8.00 23.31
C ASP A 52 5.51 6.60 22.66
N ILE A 53 5.67 6.56 21.33
CA ILE A 53 5.75 5.33 20.52
C ILE A 53 6.90 4.41 20.95
N SER A 54 7.97 4.98 21.52
CA SER A 54 9.13 4.22 22.01
C SER A 54 8.79 3.25 23.15
N LYS A 55 7.60 3.38 23.75
CA LYS A 55 7.11 2.52 24.84
C LYS A 55 6.07 1.49 24.40
N MET A 56 5.67 1.48 23.13
CA MET A 56 4.63 0.57 22.63
C MET A 56 5.25 -0.75 22.15
N THR A 57 4.54 -1.85 22.36
CA THR A 57 4.91 -3.13 21.74
C THR A 57 4.57 -3.13 20.25
N ASP A 58 5.20 -4.00 19.47
CA ASP A 58 4.91 -4.15 18.04
C ASP A 58 3.40 -4.41 17.78
N GLU A 59 2.76 -5.19 18.65
CA GLU A 59 1.32 -5.45 18.56
C GLU A 59 0.49 -4.18 18.80
N GLN A 60 0.90 -3.34 19.75
CA GLN A 60 0.23 -2.07 20.03
C GLN A 60 0.43 -1.08 18.89
N GLN A 61 1.60 -1.04 18.26
CA GLN A 61 1.87 -0.21 17.08
C GLN A 61 0.99 -0.65 15.91
N LYS A 62 0.92 -1.97 15.62
CA LYS A 62 0.05 -2.54 14.58
C LYS A 62 -1.43 -2.22 14.83
N PHE A 63 -1.91 -2.40 16.06
CA PHE A 63 -3.29 -2.07 16.42
C PHE A 63 -3.59 -0.57 16.27
N TYR A 64 -2.65 0.28 16.71
CA TYR A 64 -2.81 1.72 16.59
C TYR A 64 -2.87 2.17 15.13
N TYR A 65 -1.98 1.64 14.29
CA TYR A 65 -1.98 1.93 12.85
C TYR A 65 -3.30 1.55 12.17
N PHE A 66 -3.82 0.37 12.51
CA PHE A 66 -5.14 -0.06 12.07
C PHE A 66 -6.23 0.94 12.51
N SER A 67 -6.25 1.25 13.81
CA SER A 67 -7.27 2.14 14.39
C SER A 67 -7.17 3.59 13.91
N MET A 68 -5.99 4.06 13.50
CA MET A 68 -5.82 5.40 12.94
C MET A 68 -6.56 5.55 11.61
N HIS A 69 -6.54 4.51 10.78
CA HIS A 69 -7.13 4.52 9.43
C HIS A 69 -8.60 4.07 9.41
N ASP A 70 -9.06 3.37 10.45
CA ASP A 70 -10.49 3.18 10.72
C ASP A 70 -11.10 4.51 11.21
N LEU A 71 -11.61 5.31 10.27
CA LEU A 71 -12.09 6.67 10.53
C LEU A 71 -13.50 6.66 11.14
N ASN A 72 -14.30 5.65 10.79
CA ASN A 72 -15.69 5.53 11.24
C ASN A 72 -15.84 4.69 12.52
N LYS A 73 -14.77 4.05 13.00
CA LYS A 73 -14.67 3.22 14.20
C LYS A 73 -15.53 1.96 14.17
N ASP A 74 -15.69 1.35 13.00
CA ASP A 74 -16.41 0.09 12.83
C ASP A 74 -15.51 -1.16 12.94
N ASN A 75 -14.21 -0.96 13.23
CA ASN A 75 -13.16 -1.98 13.33
C ASN A 75 -12.87 -2.70 12.01
N ARG A 76 -13.13 -2.03 10.88
CA ARG A 76 -12.75 -2.48 9.55
C ARG A 76 -12.16 -1.29 8.79
N ILE A 77 -11.43 -1.60 7.73
CA ILE A 77 -10.88 -0.59 6.83
C ILE A 77 -11.51 -0.80 5.46
N ASP A 78 -12.20 0.21 4.96
CA ASP A 78 -12.82 0.20 3.63
C ASP A 78 -11.95 0.87 2.56
N GLY A 79 -12.34 0.73 1.28
CA GLY A 79 -11.61 1.32 0.16
C GLY A 79 -11.49 2.84 0.19
N ILE A 80 -12.44 3.54 0.82
CA ILE A 80 -12.39 5.01 0.97
C ILE A 80 -11.38 5.38 2.05
N GLU A 81 -11.29 4.61 3.12
CA GLU A 81 -10.30 4.78 4.17
C GLU A 81 -8.88 4.49 3.66
N ILE A 82 -8.70 3.45 2.84
CA ILE A 82 -7.44 3.19 2.12
C ILE A 82 -7.10 4.37 1.20
N MET A 83 -8.06 4.85 0.41
CA MET A 83 -7.86 5.98 -0.48
C MET A 83 -7.44 7.25 0.27
N LYS A 84 -8.06 7.52 1.42
CA LYS A 84 -7.70 8.67 2.28
C LYS A 84 -6.32 8.50 2.90
N ALA A 85 -5.94 7.29 3.28
CA ALA A 85 -4.60 6.98 3.77
C ALA A 85 -3.54 7.24 2.69
N LEU A 86 -3.79 6.74 1.47
CA LEU A 86 -2.90 6.94 0.32
C LEU A 86 -2.82 8.41 -0.12
N ALA A 87 -3.92 9.15 0.01
CA ALA A 87 -4.01 10.57 -0.31
C ALA A 87 -3.53 11.49 0.81
N HIS A 88 -3.08 10.95 1.96
CA HIS A 88 -2.63 11.77 3.08
C HIS A 88 -1.28 12.43 2.73
N ASP A 89 -1.37 13.63 2.17
CA ASP A 89 -0.27 14.53 1.83
C ASP A 89 0.05 15.36 3.08
N HIS A 90 1.25 15.19 3.66
CA HIS A 90 1.74 16.10 4.68
C HIS A 90 2.17 17.40 3.99
N GLU A 91 1.58 18.54 4.40
CA GLU A 91 2.06 19.88 4.02
C GLU A 91 3.54 20.17 4.39
N SER A 92 4.27 19.18 4.91
CA SER A 92 5.71 19.22 5.14
C SER A 92 6.35 17.86 4.90
N GLU A 93 7.07 17.74 3.78
CA GLU A 93 8.18 16.82 3.51
C GLU A 93 8.14 15.37 4.07
N LYS A 94 7.97 14.41 3.14
CA LYS A 94 8.67 13.10 3.07
C LYS A 94 8.15 11.89 3.86
N SER A 95 6.87 11.50 3.72
CA SER A 95 6.48 10.16 4.19
C SER A 95 5.27 9.47 3.55
N GLY A 96 4.50 10.13 2.68
CA GLY A 96 3.45 9.47 1.87
C GLY A 96 3.81 9.40 0.37
N PRO A 97 3.16 8.54 -0.43
CA PRO A 97 3.40 8.50 -1.88
C PRO A 97 3.07 9.81 -2.61
N GLY A 98 2.38 10.77 -1.95
CA GLY A 98 2.04 12.05 -2.56
C GLY A 98 1.33 11.83 -3.90
N VAL A 99 0.36 10.90 -3.93
CA VAL A 99 -0.40 10.66 -5.16
C VAL A 99 -1.25 11.89 -5.36
N SER A 100 -0.84 12.72 -6.33
CA SER A 100 -1.65 13.83 -6.79
C SER A 100 -3.05 13.30 -7.12
N ILE A 101 -4.04 13.79 -6.38
CA ILE A 101 -5.47 13.41 -6.44
C ILE A 101 -6.04 13.47 -7.87
N ASN A 102 -5.31 14.12 -8.80
CA ASN A 102 -5.65 14.23 -10.21
C ASN A 102 -5.54 12.93 -11.03
N ASP A 103 -4.98 11.84 -10.50
CA ASP A 103 -4.95 10.52 -11.17
C ASP A 103 -5.85 9.50 -10.44
N GLU A 104 -7.15 9.61 -10.70
CA GLU A 104 -8.20 8.75 -10.12
C GLU A 104 -7.99 7.28 -10.50
N GLU A 105 -7.56 6.98 -11.74
CA GLU A 105 -7.32 5.61 -12.19
C GLU A 105 -6.17 4.96 -11.43
N ALA A 106 -5.09 5.70 -11.19
CA ALA A 106 -3.98 5.21 -10.36
C ALA A 106 -4.40 4.97 -8.91
N MET A 107 -5.21 5.86 -8.33
CA MET A 107 -5.73 5.71 -6.97
C MET A 107 -6.62 4.47 -6.82
N ILE A 108 -7.58 4.30 -7.73
CA ILE A 108 -8.46 3.10 -7.76
C ILE A 108 -7.59 1.84 -7.85
N LYS A 109 -6.61 1.84 -8.74
CA LYS A 109 -5.72 0.69 -8.91
C LYS A 109 -4.93 0.36 -7.64
N MET A 110 -4.49 1.37 -6.88
CA MET A 110 -3.81 1.14 -5.59
C MET A 110 -4.76 0.56 -4.55
N VAL A 111 -5.99 1.08 -4.45
CA VAL A 111 -7.01 0.53 -3.55
C VAL A 111 -7.31 -0.93 -3.91
N ASP A 112 -7.51 -1.23 -5.19
CA ASP A 112 -7.75 -2.59 -5.68
C ASP A 112 -6.60 -3.54 -5.34
N MET A 113 -5.35 -3.08 -5.46
CA MET A 113 -4.18 -3.87 -5.08
C MET A 113 -4.18 -4.21 -3.58
N VAL A 114 -4.45 -3.21 -2.72
CA VAL A 114 -4.47 -3.40 -1.27
C VAL A 114 -5.57 -4.38 -0.86
N LEU A 115 -6.79 -4.21 -1.38
CA LEU A 115 -7.90 -5.12 -1.11
C LEU A 115 -7.60 -6.53 -1.63
N THR A 116 -7.07 -6.67 -2.84
CA THR A 116 -6.73 -8.00 -3.41
C THR A 116 -5.76 -8.79 -2.53
N ASP A 117 -4.86 -8.12 -1.83
CA ASP A 117 -3.81 -8.76 -1.03
C ASP A 117 -4.21 -8.98 0.44
N SER A 118 -5.16 -8.17 0.95
CA SER A 118 -5.51 -8.13 2.37
C SER A 118 -6.94 -8.58 2.68
N ASP A 119 -7.90 -8.36 1.79
CA ASP A 119 -9.28 -8.83 1.95
C ASP A 119 -9.36 -10.32 1.57
N PHE A 120 -9.23 -11.19 2.56
CA PHE A 120 -9.19 -12.64 2.34
C PHE A 120 -10.57 -13.25 2.15
N ASN A 121 -11.61 -12.55 2.59
CA ASN A 121 -12.97 -13.06 2.59
C ASN A 121 -13.83 -12.47 1.45
N GLY A 122 -13.38 -11.38 0.82
CA GLY A 122 -13.99 -10.74 -0.34
C GLY A 122 -15.21 -9.89 -0.01
N ASP A 123 -15.34 -9.38 1.22
CA ASP A 123 -16.47 -8.53 1.63
C ASP A 123 -16.25 -7.04 1.36
N GLY A 124 -15.08 -6.68 0.83
CA GLY A 124 -14.70 -5.30 0.51
C GLY A 124 -14.15 -4.53 1.71
N PHE A 125 -13.86 -5.21 2.80
CA PHE A 125 -13.29 -4.65 4.01
C PHE A 125 -12.01 -5.41 4.40
N ILE A 126 -11.16 -4.77 5.18
CA ILE A 126 -10.04 -5.43 5.85
C ILE A 126 -10.30 -5.36 7.35
N ASP A 127 -10.60 -6.51 7.96
CA ASP A 127 -10.70 -6.58 9.41
C ASP A 127 -9.32 -6.71 10.09
N TYR A 128 -9.28 -6.56 11.41
CA TYR A 128 -8.02 -6.63 12.15
C TYR A 128 -7.33 -8.00 12.06
N ALA A 129 -8.09 -9.09 11.95
CA ALA A 129 -7.53 -10.43 11.83
C ALA A 129 -6.86 -10.63 10.47
N GLU A 130 -7.48 -10.12 9.41
CA GLU A 130 -6.95 -10.08 8.04
C GLU A 130 -5.69 -9.21 7.95
N TYR A 131 -5.74 -8.01 8.53
CA TYR A 131 -4.58 -7.11 8.63
C TYR A 131 -3.39 -7.78 9.31
N ILE A 132 -3.57 -8.39 10.49
CA ILE A 132 -2.49 -9.07 11.20
C ILE A 132 -2.01 -10.32 10.45
N LYS A 133 -2.91 -11.04 9.78
CA LYS A 133 -2.53 -12.19 8.95
C LYS A 133 -1.61 -11.76 7.81
N LYS A 134 -1.90 -10.63 7.15
CA LYS A 134 -1.01 -10.05 6.14
C LYS A 134 0.35 -9.71 6.72
N GLN A 135 0.40 -9.00 7.85
CA GLN A 135 1.67 -8.66 8.53
C GLN A 135 2.54 -9.89 8.83
N ARG A 136 1.93 -10.97 9.34
CA ARG A 136 2.65 -12.20 9.65
C ARG A 136 3.20 -12.89 8.39
N ASN A 137 2.49 -12.81 7.27
CA ASN A 137 2.96 -13.37 6.01
C ASN A 137 4.14 -12.57 5.46
N ASP A 138 4.12 -11.25 5.62
CA ASP A 138 5.22 -10.37 5.22
C ASP A 138 6.46 -10.58 6.10
N ASP A 139 6.27 -10.74 7.42
CA ASP A 139 7.31 -11.06 8.40
C ASP A 139 8.02 -12.39 8.12
N ALA A 140 7.32 -13.34 7.49
CA ALA A 140 7.82 -14.68 7.21
C ALA A 140 8.60 -14.78 5.88
N LYS A 141 8.64 -13.71 5.08
CA LYS A 141 9.20 -13.68 3.73
C LYS A 141 10.62 -13.13 3.72
#